data_AF-A0A484L1U5-F1
#
_entry.id   AF-A0A484L1U5-F1
#
_cell.length_a   1.000
_cell.length_b   1.000
_cell.length_c   1.000
_cell.angle_alpha   90.00
_cell.angle_beta   90.00
_cell.angle_gamma   90.00
#
_symmetry.space_group_name_H-M   'P 1'
#
loop_
_entity.id
_entity.type
_entity.pdbx_description
1 polymer ?
#
loop_
_entity_poly.entity_id
_entity_poly.type
_entity_poly.pdbx_seq_one_letter_code
_entity_poly.pdbx_strand_id
1 'polypeptide(L)'
;MMSTFPATPDHFLLPNSFPVFEPDLSPWEWEEPPAPAFLFPLLHHDPVPETQTQTVSGSDSDSSTENSKTNPAFSSSGSDDPNGNGDDDGPRSPEDERKRRRKISNRESARRSRLRKQRQLEELTLELNRLRAENRKLTNQLRSSNQLCLAAQRNNELVRAQSSALRHRLLGVRQALLLRQLQNQDNQLLSYAHSINGGMQ
;
A
#
# COMPACT_ATOMS: atom_id res chain seq x y z
N MET A 1 -44.62 17.64 -47.92
CA MET A 1 -45.19 16.65 -46.98
C MET A 1 -44.18 16.39 -45.88
N MET A 2 -44.66 16.39 -44.64
CA MET A 2 -43.88 16.64 -43.44
C MET A 2 -42.96 15.47 -43.05
N SER A 3 -41.77 15.83 -42.57
CA SER A 3 -40.78 14.93 -41.97
C SER A 3 -41.23 14.53 -40.57
N THR A 4 -41.42 13.23 -40.34
CA THR A 4 -41.74 12.68 -39.01
C THR A 4 -40.65 11.68 -38.64
N PHE A 5 -39.73 12.08 -37.77
CA PHE A 5 -38.85 11.16 -37.06
C PHE A 5 -39.61 10.59 -35.85
N PRO A 6 -39.54 9.28 -35.58
CA PRO A 6 -40.09 8.72 -34.35
C PRO A 6 -39.19 9.08 -33.16
N ALA A 7 -39.85 9.52 -32.08
CA ALA A 7 -39.25 9.84 -30.79
C ALA A 7 -38.60 8.60 -30.15
N THR A 8 -37.41 8.80 -29.59
CA THR A 8 -36.74 7.83 -28.71
C THR A 8 -37.49 7.73 -27.38
N PRO A 9 -37.77 6.54 -26.86
CA PRO A 9 -38.32 6.40 -25.53
C PRO A 9 -37.22 6.65 -24.48
N ASP A 10 -37.49 7.61 -23.60
CA ASP A 10 -36.86 7.76 -22.30
C ASP A 10 -36.94 6.44 -21.52
N HIS A 11 -35.82 6.01 -20.93
CA HIS A 11 -35.72 5.39 -19.60
C HIS A 11 -34.28 4.90 -19.37
N PHE A 12 -33.38 5.83 -19.06
CA PHE A 12 -32.18 5.54 -18.28
C PHE A 12 -32.35 6.18 -16.91
N LEU A 13 -32.93 5.45 -15.96
CA LEU A 13 -32.86 5.79 -14.54
C LEU A 13 -31.48 5.37 -14.01
N LEU A 14 -30.48 6.20 -14.26
CA LEU A 14 -29.27 6.24 -13.45
C LEU A 14 -29.40 7.47 -12.55
N PRO A 15 -29.45 7.33 -11.22
CA PRO A 15 -29.45 8.48 -10.33
C PRO A 15 -28.10 9.21 -10.51
N ASN A 16 -28.16 10.43 -11.03
CA ASN A 16 -27.03 11.35 -11.04
C ASN A 16 -26.51 11.49 -9.60
N SER A 17 -25.36 10.86 -9.33
CA SER A 17 -24.71 10.86 -8.01
C SER A 17 -23.75 12.04 -7.83
N PHE A 18 -23.97 13.13 -8.56
CA PHE A 18 -23.21 14.36 -8.41
C PHE A 18 -24.07 15.39 -7.68
N PRO A 19 -23.60 15.97 -6.56
CA PRO A 19 -24.34 17.00 -5.86
C PRO A 19 -24.53 18.21 -6.80
N VAL A 20 -25.78 18.65 -6.92
CA VAL A 20 -26.13 19.95 -7.49
C VAL A 20 -25.47 21.02 -6.62
N PHE A 21 -24.76 21.94 -7.27
CA PHE A 21 -24.11 23.05 -6.60
C PHE A 21 -25.18 24.11 -6.29
N GLU A 22 -25.63 24.15 -5.04
CA GLU A 22 -26.46 25.25 -4.53
C GLU A 22 -25.56 26.50 -4.39
N PRO A 23 -25.94 27.65 -4.98
CA PRO A 23 -25.06 28.82 -5.15
C PRO A 23 -24.84 29.64 -3.86
N ASP A 24 -25.37 29.20 -2.73
CA ASP A 24 -25.46 29.95 -1.47
C ASP A 24 -24.65 29.35 -0.31
N LEU A 25 -23.85 28.30 -0.55
CA LEU A 25 -22.89 27.78 0.43
C LEU A 25 -21.45 28.01 -0.02
N SER A 26 -20.73 28.85 0.74
CA SER A 26 -19.35 29.22 0.43
C SER A 26 -18.38 28.05 0.66
N PRO A 27 -17.37 27.82 -0.20
CA PRO A 27 -16.60 26.56 -0.28
C PRO A 27 -15.68 26.18 0.91
N TRP A 28 -15.68 26.90 2.03
CA TRP A 28 -14.72 26.70 3.12
C TRP A 28 -15.30 26.80 4.54
N GLU A 29 -16.63 26.75 4.72
CA GLU A 29 -17.23 26.58 6.05
C GLU A 29 -17.15 25.11 6.49
N TRP A 30 -15.97 24.73 6.99
CA TRP A 30 -15.75 23.46 7.67
C TRP A 30 -16.18 23.64 9.14
N GLU A 31 -17.44 23.33 9.44
CA GLU A 31 -17.86 23.03 10.81
C GLU A 31 -17.06 21.80 11.27
N GLU A 32 -16.22 21.96 12.29
CA GLU A 32 -15.38 20.89 12.83
C GLU A 32 -16.28 19.84 13.50
N PRO A 33 -16.46 18.63 12.94
CA PRO A 33 -17.30 17.62 13.57
C PRO A 33 -16.66 17.20 14.90
N PRO A 34 -17.44 16.94 15.97
CA PRO A 34 -16.90 16.43 17.22
C PRO A 34 -16.09 15.18 16.92
N ALA A 35 -14.81 15.20 17.31
CA ALA A 35 -13.81 14.21 16.95
C ALA A 35 -14.42 12.81 16.86
N PRO A 36 -14.36 12.12 15.70
CA PRO A 36 -14.75 10.73 15.67
C PRO A 36 -13.81 10.02 16.64
N ALA A 37 -14.38 9.35 17.63
CA ALA A 37 -13.66 8.37 18.41
C ALA A 37 -12.96 7.47 17.40
N PHE A 38 -11.64 7.62 17.28
CA PHE A 38 -10.80 6.76 16.46
C PHE A 38 -10.88 5.36 17.07
N LEU A 39 -11.94 4.64 16.73
CA LEU A 39 -12.02 3.20 16.78
C LEU A 39 -11.08 2.71 15.67
N PHE A 40 -9.78 2.81 15.92
CA PHE A 40 -8.87 1.82 15.38
C PHE A 40 -9.38 0.48 15.90
N PRO A 41 -9.68 -0.51 15.02
CA PRO A 41 -10.05 -1.82 15.49
C PRO A 41 -9.00 -2.32 16.48
N LEU A 42 -9.40 -2.53 17.73
CA LEU A 42 -8.65 -3.35 18.66
C LEU A 42 -8.51 -4.71 17.99
N LEU A 43 -7.34 -4.99 17.43
CA LEU A 43 -6.96 -6.35 17.11
C LEU A 43 -6.72 -7.05 18.45
N HIS A 44 -7.80 -7.56 19.04
CA HIS A 44 -7.73 -8.51 20.13
C HIS A 44 -6.97 -9.72 19.61
N HIS A 45 -5.74 -9.87 20.10
CA HIS A 45 -4.94 -11.05 19.90
C HIS A 45 -5.48 -12.14 20.84
N ASP A 46 -6.34 -13.02 20.33
CA ASP A 46 -6.65 -14.27 21.03
C ASP A 46 -5.38 -15.14 21.10
N PRO A 47 -5.07 -15.77 22.25
CA PRO A 47 -3.94 -16.67 22.37
C PRO A 47 -4.28 -18.01 21.70
N VAL A 48 -3.62 -18.32 20.58
CA VAL A 48 -3.61 -19.67 20.00
C VAL A 48 -2.62 -20.53 20.79
N PRO A 49 -3.00 -21.76 21.24
CA PRO A 49 -2.10 -22.63 21.98
C PRO A 49 -0.98 -23.17 21.09
N GLU A 50 0.22 -23.19 21.66
CA GLU A 50 1.41 -23.80 21.08
C GLU A 50 1.15 -25.24 20.65
N THR A 51 1.37 -25.53 19.36
CA THR A 51 1.71 -26.87 18.90
C THR A 51 3.12 -26.78 18.33
N GLN A 52 4.07 -27.33 19.09
CA GLN A 52 5.43 -27.55 18.64
C GLN A 52 5.41 -28.53 17.48
N THR A 53 5.95 -28.15 16.31
CA THR A 53 6.63 -29.09 15.39
C THR A 53 7.41 -28.32 14.31
N GLN A 54 8.73 -28.42 14.44
CA GLN A 54 9.74 -28.43 13.37
C GLN A 54 9.99 -27.13 12.59
N THR A 55 11.08 -26.51 13.01
CA THR A 55 11.92 -25.59 12.27
C THR A 55 12.31 -26.12 10.90
N VAL A 56 11.79 -25.52 9.84
CA VAL A 56 12.52 -25.40 8.57
C VAL A 56 12.91 -23.94 8.42
N SER A 57 14.16 -23.64 8.76
CA SER A 57 14.83 -22.40 8.40
C SER A 57 14.91 -22.33 6.88
N GLY A 58 13.95 -21.65 6.26
CA GLY A 58 14.06 -21.16 4.90
C GLY A 58 15.09 -20.05 4.85
N SER A 59 16.35 -20.45 4.74
CA SER A 59 17.43 -19.56 4.35
C SER A 59 17.19 -19.22 2.87
N ASP A 60 16.79 -17.99 2.57
CA ASP A 60 16.80 -17.51 1.18
C ASP A 60 18.26 -17.28 0.79
N SER A 61 18.90 -18.38 0.41
CA SER A 61 20.24 -18.41 -0.15
C SER A 61 20.28 -17.54 -1.40
N ASP A 62 21.13 -16.53 -1.34
CA ASP A 62 21.63 -15.76 -2.45
C ASP A 62 22.30 -16.71 -3.46
N SER A 63 21.59 -17.02 -4.55
CA SER A 63 22.18 -17.75 -5.68
C SER A 63 22.77 -16.73 -6.66
N SER A 64 23.96 -16.26 -6.32
CA SER A 64 24.90 -15.76 -7.32
C SER A 64 25.58 -16.97 -8.00
N THR A 65 25.77 -16.88 -9.32
CA THR A 65 26.42 -17.86 -10.23
C THR A 65 25.59 -19.12 -10.52
N GLU A 66 25.23 -19.49 -11.75
CA GLU A 66 25.86 -19.26 -13.04
C GLU A 66 24.83 -18.84 -14.09
N ASN A 67 25.16 -17.78 -14.81
CA ASN A 67 24.58 -17.43 -16.08
C ASN A 67 24.90 -18.57 -17.06
N SER A 68 24.08 -19.63 -17.05
CA SER A 68 24.00 -20.49 -18.21
C SER A 68 23.48 -19.60 -19.33
N LYS A 69 24.44 -19.12 -20.13
CA LYS A 69 24.23 -18.84 -21.54
C LYS A 69 23.65 -20.11 -22.16
N THR A 70 22.36 -20.35 -21.94
CA THR A 70 21.54 -20.91 -22.98
C THR A 70 21.53 -19.81 -24.02
N ASN A 71 22.60 -19.81 -24.82
CA ASN A 71 22.50 -19.34 -26.18
C ASN A 71 21.13 -19.85 -26.62
N PRO A 72 20.16 -19.00 -27.02
CA PRO A 72 19.25 -19.54 -27.99
C PRO A 72 20.23 -20.04 -29.05
N ALA A 73 20.24 -21.34 -29.29
CA ALA A 73 20.51 -21.77 -30.63
C ALA A 73 19.45 -21.02 -31.45
N PHE A 74 19.78 -19.78 -31.81
CA PHE A 74 19.63 -19.29 -33.13
C PHE A 74 20.34 -20.37 -33.95
N SER A 75 19.59 -21.46 -34.16
CA SER A 75 19.55 -22.12 -35.43
C SER A 75 19.18 -21.02 -36.40
N SER A 76 20.19 -20.20 -36.72
CA SER A 76 20.57 -19.86 -38.06
C SER A 76 20.76 -21.15 -38.86
N SER A 77 19.70 -21.96 -38.92
CA SER A 77 19.26 -22.45 -40.21
C SER A 77 18.54 -21.27 -40.88
N GLY A 78 19.25 -20.14 -40.98
CA GLY A 78 19.32 -19.44 -42.23
C GLY A 78 20.08 -20.39 -43.12
N SER A 79 19.38 -21.39 -43.65
CA SER A 79 19.65 -21.77 -45.02
C SER A 79 19.37 -20.52 -45.84
N ASP A 80 20.39 -19.66 -45.88
CA ASP A 80 20.84 -19.04 -47.11
C ASP A 80 21.26 -20.19 -48.03
N ASP A 81 20.31 -21.04 -48.41
CA ASP A 81 20.42 -21.76 -49.66
C ASP A 81 19.89 -20.79 -50.69
N PRO A 82 20.76 -20.17 -51.51
CA PRO A 82 20.35 -19.70 -52.81
C PRO A 82 20.13 -20.94 -53.68
N ASN A 83 19.30 -21.91 -53.26
CA ASN A 83 18.86 -22.92 -54.19
C ASN A 83 17.65 -22.37 -54.97
N GLY A 84 17.98 -21.32 -55.72
CA GLY A 84 17.38 -21.04 -57.01
C GLY A 84 18.02 -21.88 -58.12
N ASN A 85 18.62 -23.03 -57.81
CA ASN A 85 19.17 -23.96 -58.78
C ASN A 85 18.41 -25.29 -58.73
N GLY A 86 17.08 -25.20 -58.83
CA GLY A 86 16.43 -26.10 -59.77
C GLY A 86 16.45 -25.35 -61.09
N ASP A 87 17.33 -25.77 -62.01
CA ASP A 87 17.35 -25.35 -63.40
C ASP A 87 15.95 -25.59 -64.01
N ASP A 88 15.06 -24.63 -63.80
CA ASP A 88 13.87 -24.42 -64.62
C ASP A 88 14.26 -23.31 -65.60
N ASP A 89 15.18 -23.65 -66.49
CA ASP A 89 15.66 -22.84 -67.61
C ASP A 89 14.59 -22.81 -68.74
N GLY A 90 13.33 -22.83 -68.34
CA GLY A 90 12.14 -22.73 -69.18
C GLY A 90 11.40 -21.42 -68.89
N PRO A 91 10.64 -20.88 -69.87
CA PRO A 91 9.95 -19.61 -69.69
C PRO A 91 8.94 -19.70 -68.54
N ARG A 92 9.27 -19.09 -67.40
CA ARG A 92 8.37 -19.01 -66.25
C ARG A 92 7.12 -18.25 -66.62
N SER A 93 5.97 -18.88 -66.40
CA SER A 93 4.70 -18.19 -66.58
C SER A 93 4.63 -16.99 -65.61
N PRO A 94 3.96 -15.90 -66.02
CA PRO A 94 3.78 -14.72 -65.16
C PRO A 94 3.11 -15.05 -63.81
N GLU A 95 2.32 -16.11 -63.74
CA GLU A 95 1.71 -16.62 -62.51
C GLU A 95 2.77 -17.16 -61.52
N ASP A 96 3.80 -17.84 -62.00
CA ASP A 96 4.83 -18.43 -61.14
C ASP A 96 5.79 -17.38 -60.57
N GLU A 97 6.12 -16.36 -61.36
CA GLU A 97 6.87 -15.20 -60.86
C GLU A 97 6.03 -14.41 -59.82
N ARG A 98 4.71 -14.27 -60.03
CA ARG A 98 3.81 -13.67 -59.03
C ARG A 98 3.77 -14.48 -57.73
N LYS A 99 3.67 -15.81 -57.81
CA LYS A 99 3.72 -16.69 -56.62
C LYS A 99 5.05 -16.54 -55.88
N ARG A 100 6.18 -16.51 -56.60
CA ARG A 100 7.51 -16.31 -56.02
C ARG A 100 7.59 -14.98 -55.25
N ARG A 101 7.15 -13.87 -55.85
CA ARG A 101 7.09 -12.56 -55.20
C ARG A 101 6.22 -12.56 -53.94
N ARG A 102 5.06 -13.23 -53.98
CA ARG A 102 4.18 -13.39 -52.82
C ARG A 102 4.85 -14.16 -51.67
N LYS A 103 5.57 -15.24 -51.97
CA LYS A 103 6.30 -16.01 -50.94
C LYS A 103 7.37 -15.15 -50.25
N ILE A 104 8.12 -14.36 -51.01
CA ILE A 104 9.15 -13.46 -50.48
C ILE A 104 8.50 -12.36 -49.62
N SER A 105 7.48 -11.67 -50.14
CA SER A 105 6.79 -10.61 -49.41
C SER A 105 6.10 -11.10 -48.14
N ASN A 106 5.45 -12.28 -48.18
CA ASN A 106 4.83 -12.89 -47.01
C ASN A 106 5.88 -13.32 -45.97
N ARG A 107 7.00 -13.89 -46.41
CA ARG A 107 8.12 -14.22 -45.51
C ARG A 107 8.62 -12.98 -44.79
N GLU A 108 8.79 -11.88 -45.52
CA GLU A 108 9.23 -10.63 -44.93
C GLU A 108 8.18 -10.03 -43.98
N SER A 109 6.90 -10.04 -44.35
CA SER A 109 5.83 -9.51 -43.50
C SER A 109 5.64 -10.34 -42.22
N ALA A 110 5.75 -11.67 -42.30
CA ALA A 110 5.75 -12.55 -41.14
C ALA A 110 6.94 -12.26 -40.21
N ARG A 111 8.14 -12.07 -40.76
CA ARG A 111 9.33 -11.69 -39.98
C ARG A 111 9.13 -10.34 -39.28
N ARG A 112 8.67 -9.32 -39.99
CA ARG A 112 8.38 -7.99 -39.43
C ARG A 112 7.32 -8.07 -38.33
N SER A 113 6.26 -8.86 -38.53
CA SER A 113 5.21 -9.07 -37.53
C SER A 113 5.74 -9.74 -36.26
N ARG A 114 6.55 -10.80 -36.39
CA ARG A 114 7.21 -11.46 -35.25
C ARG A 114 8.12 -10.49 -34.49
N LEU A 115 8.94 -9.71 -35.19
CA LEU A 115 9.84 -8.75 -34.56
C LEU A 115 9.07 -7.64 -33.81
N ARG A 116 7.97 -7.13 -34.37
CA ARG A 116 7.11 -6.15 -33.68
C ARG A 116 6.55 -6.72 -32.38
N LYS A 117 6.01 -7.94 -32.42
CA LYS A 117 5.48 -8.61 -31.22
C LYS A 117 6.57 -8.87 -30.19
N GLN A 118 7.77 -9.28 -30.62
CA GLN A 118 8.91 -9.47 -29.73
C GLN A 118 9.26 -8.17 -28.99
N ARG A 119 9.37 -7.05 -29.70
CA ARG A 119 9.65 -5.74 -29.09
C ARG A 119 8.57 -5.33 -28.09
N GLN A 120 7.30 -5.56 -28.40
CA GLN A 120 6.19 -5.29 -27.48
C GLN A 120 6.30 -6.13 -26.20
N LEU A 121 6.67 -7.41 -26.32
CA LEU A 121 6.87 -8.28 -25.15
C LEU A 121 8.08 -7.83 -24.30
N GLU A 122 9.16 -7.42 -24.95
CA GLU A 122 10.34 -6.86 -24.27
C GLU A 122 9.97 -5.58 -23.50
N GLU A 123 9.25 -4.65 -24.14
CA GLU A 123 8.78 -3.40 -23.51
C GLU A 123 7.87 -3.68 -22.31
N LEU A 124 6.88 -4.57 -22.45
CA LEU A 124 6.01 -4.96 -21.34
C LEU A 124 6.78 -5.62 -20.20
N THR A 125 7.80 -6.42 -20.52
CA THR A 125 8.64 -7.08 -19.50
C THR A 125 9.48 -6.06 -18.74
N LEU A 126 10.03 -5.06 -19.44
CA LEU A 126 10.76 -3.96 -18.81
C LEU A 126 9.86 -3.16 -17.88
N GLU A 127 8.65 -2.82 -18.32
CA GLU A 127 7.70 -2.05 -17.50
C GLU A 127 7.26 -2.84 -16.26
N LEU A 128 6.97 -4.13 -16.42
CA LEU A 128 6.65 -5.01 -15.30
C LEU A 128 7.81 -5.10 -14.30
N ASN A 129 9.06 -5.19 -14.77
CA ASN A 129 10.23 -5.20 -13.90
C ASN A 129 10.43 -3.86 -13.17
N ARG A 130 10.20 -2.74 -13.87
CA ARG A 130 10.21 -1.39 -13.28
C ARG A 130 9.17 -1.26 -12.17
N LEU A 131 7.93 -1.63 -12.46
CA LEU A 131 6.83 -1.61 -11.50
C LEU A 131 7.09 -2.53 -10.30
N ARG A 132 7.66 -3.72 -10.51
CA ARG A 132 8.07 -4.61 -9.40
C ARG A 132 9.16 -3.99 -8.52
N ALA A 133 10.15 -3.33 -9.12
CA ALA A 133 11.19 -2.64 -8.37
C ALA A 133 10.62 -1.46 -7.55
N GLU A 134 9.74 -0.67 -8.17
CA GLU A 134 9.04 0.42 -7.51
C GLU A 134 8.13 -0.06 -6.37
N ASN A 135 7.36 -1.12 -6.60
CA ASN A 135 6.52 -1.73 -5.57
C ASN A 135 7.35 -2.17 -4.36
N ARG A 136 8.46 -2.89 -4.58
CA ARG A 136 9.39 -3.28 -3.49
C ARG A 136 9.93 -2.06 -2.73
N LYS A 137 10.32 -1.00 -3.44
CA LYS A 137 10.78 0.26 -2.83
C LYS A 137 9.69 0.87 -1.93
N LEU A 138 8.47 0.99 -2.43
CA LEU A 138 7.34 1.54 -1.69
C LEU A 138 6.98 0.68 -0.48
N THR A 139 6.95 -0.64 -0.62
CA THR A 139 6.72 -1.58 0.50
C THR A 139 7.77 -1.43 1.59
N ASN A 140 9.05 -1.29 1.21
CA ASN A 140 10.13 -1.07 2.18
C ASN A 140 9.97 0.28 2.91
N GLN A 141 9.66 1.35 2.17
CA GLN A 141 9.39 2.66 2.76
C GLN A 141 8.20 2.63 3.74
N LEU A 142 7.11 1.95 3.36
CA LEU A 142 5.95 1.76 4.22
C LEU A 142 6.31 1.00 5.50
N ARG A 143 7.08 -0.09 5.38
CA ARG A 143 7.55 -0.87 6.54
C ARG A 143 8.38 0.00 7.48
N SER A 144 9.34 0.75 6.97
CA SER A 144 10.18 1.65 7.78
C SER A 144 9.35 2.73 8.46
N SER A 145 8.40 3.36 7.74
CA SER A 145 7.50 4.36 8.31
C SER A 145 6.62 3.77 9.43
N ASN A 146 6.10 2.56 9.22
CA ASN A 146 5.31 1.86 10.22
C ASN A 146 6.13 1.57 11.50
N GLN A 147 7.38 1.12 11.35
CA GLN A 147 8.29 0.90 12.48
C GLN A 147 8.54 2.19 13.27
N LEU A 148 8.76 3.30 12.59
CA LEU A 148 8.95 4.61 13.24
C LEU A 148 7.68 5.07 13.96
N CYS A 149 6.51 4.87 13.36
CA CYS A 149 5.22 5.19 13.98
C CYS A 149 5.01 4.36 15.27
N LEU A 150 5.24 3.04 15.22
CA LEU A 150 5.15 2.16 16.38
C LEU A 150 6.13 2.56 17.49
N ALA A 151 7.37 2.93 17.14
CA ALA A 151 8.35 3.41 18.11
C ALA A 151 7.89 4.73 18.77
N ALA A 152 7.36 5.67 17.97
CA ALA A 152 6.81 6.92 18.48
C ALA A 152 5.60 6.70 19.40
N GLN A 153 4.71 5.76 19.06
CA GLN A 153 3.57 5.39 19.89
C GLN A 153 4.01 4.86 21.25
N ARG A 154 4.95 3.90 21.29
CA ARG A 154 5.50 3.36 22.55
C ARG A 154 6.14 4.45 23.41
N ASN A 155 6.90 5.36 22.80
CA ASN A 155 7.49 6.48 23.51
C ASN A 155 6.41 7.40 24.09
N ASN A 156 5.34 7.65 23.34
CA ASN A 156 4.23 8.47 23.82
C ASN A 156 3.51 7.82 25.00
N GLU A 157 3.25 6.51 24.93
CA GLU A 157 2.69 5.72 26.04
C GLU A 157 3.57 5.78 27.28
N LEU A 158 4.90 5.62 27.12
CA LEU A 158 5.85 5.72 28.22
C LEU A 158 5.79 7.10 28.88
N VAL A 159 5.81 8.18 28.09
CA VAL A 159 5.72 9.55 28.61
C VAL A 159 4.39 9.79 29.32
N ARG A 160 3.27 9.28 28.78
CA ARG A 160 1.95 9.36 29.43
C ARG A 160 1.92 8.61 30.76
N ALA A 161 2.51 7.41 30.81
CA ALA A 161 2.61 6.61 32.03
C ALA A 161 3.50 7.27 33.10
N GLN A 162 4.63 7.86 32.70
CA GLN A 162 5.46 8.64 33.61
C GLN A 162 4.72 9.88 34.13
N SER A 163 4.02 10.60 33.26
CA SER A 163 3.20 11.74 33.63
C SER A 163 2.08 11.37 34.61
N SER A 164 1.37 10.25 34.39
CA SER A 164 0.34 9.79 35.34
C SER A 164 0.94 9.38 36.68
N ALA A 165 2.07 8.67 36.69
CA ALA A 165 2.77 8.30 37.92
C ALA A 165 3.22 9.52 38.73
N LEU A 166 3.78 10.53 38.08
CA LEU A 166 4.16 11.79 38.73
C LEU A 166 2.95 12.55 39.27
N ARG A 167 1.84 12.60 38.51
CA ARG A 167 0.58 13.19 38.98
C ARG A 167 0.05 12.48 40.22
N HIS A 168 0.05 11.15 40.24
CA HIS A 168 -0.38 10.37 41.40
C HIS A 168 0.51 10.65 42.63
N ARG A 169 1.83 10.69 42.46
CA ARG A 169 2.76 11.03 43.56
C ARG A 169 2.50 12.42 44.10
N LEU A 170 2.30 13.41 43.22
CA LEU A 170 2.00 14.78 43.62
C LEU A 170 0.69 14.88 44.41
N LEU A 171 -0.36 14.20 43.95
CA LEU A 171 -1.64 14.14 44.66
C LEU A 171 -1.49 13.47 46.04
N GLY A 172 -0.73 12.38 46.13
CA GLY A 172 -0.43 11.72 47.39
C GLY A 172 0.28 12.62 48.39
N VAL A 173 1.31 13.35 47.96
CA VAL A 173 2.02 14.33 48.81
C VAL A 173 1.07 15.45 49.24
N ARG A 174 0.27 16.00 48.31
CA ARG A 174 -0.72 17.04 48.63
C ARG A 174 -1.72 16.56 49.68
N GLN A 175 -2.24 15.35 49.54
CA GLN A 175 -3.18 14.76 50.49
C GLN A 175 -2.54 14.56 51.87
N ALA A 176 -1.32 14.04 51.93
CA ALA A 176 -0.60 13.87 53.19
C ALA A 176 -0.36 15.20 53.92
N LEU A 177 -0.05 16.27 53.19
CA LEU A 177 0.11 17.61 53.76
C LEU A 177 -1.20 18.16 54.32
N LEU A 178 -2.31 18.01 53.60
CA LEU A 178 -3.64 18.44 54.08
C LEU A 178 -4.05 17.67 55.34
N LEU A 179 -3.85 16.36 55.37
CA LEU A 179 -4.15 15.54 56.55
C LEU A 179 -3.32 15.97 57.76
N ARG A 180 -2.02 16.25 57.58
CA ARG A 180 -1.16 16.73 58.66
C ARG A 180 -1.58 18.12 59.15
N GLN A 181 -2.01 18.99 58.26
CA GLN A 181 -2.52 20.31 58.64
C GLN A 181 -3.79 20.20 59.49
N LEU A 182 -4.73 19.32 59.13
CA LEU A 182 -5.94 19.06 59.91
C LEU A 182 -5.61 18.49 61.30
N GLN A 183 -4.73 17.48 61.37
CA GLN A 183 -4.28 16.92 62.65
C GLN A 183 -3.63 17.98 63.55
N ASN A 184 -2.83 18.88 62.98
CA ASN A 184 -2.24 19.99 63.74
C ASN A 184 -3.33 20.94 64.27
N GLN A 185 -4.36 21.25 63.48
CA GLN A 185 -5.49 22.08 63.93
C GLN A 185 -6.26 21.42 65.08
N ASP A 186 -6.57 20.12 64.97
CA ASP A 186 -7.25 19.37 66.02
C ASP A 186 -6.44 19.34 67.32
N ASN A 187 -5.12 19.12 67.22
CA ASN A 187 -4.23 19.14 68.38
C ASN A 187 -4.17 20.52 69.06
N GLN A 188 -4.19 21.62 68.28
CA GLN A 188 -4.25 22.98 68.81
C GLN A 188 -5.56 23.23 69.56
N LEU A 189 -6.70 22.80 69.01
CA LEU A 189 -8.01 22.92 69.67
C LEU A 189 -8.06 22.13 70.98
N LEU A 190 -7.53 20.91 70.99
CA LEU A 190 -7.43 20.09 72.20
C LEU A 190 -6.56 20.76 73.26
N SER A 191 -5.38 21.28 72.88
CA SER A 191 -4.50 22.00 73.82
C SER A 191 -5.18 23.23 74.43
N TYR A 192 -5.91 24.00 73.60
CA TYR A 192 -6.64 25.19 74.04
C TYR A 192 -7.74 24.82 75.05
N ALA A 193 -8.49 23.75 74.79
CA ALA A 193 -9.54 23.27 75.69
C ALA A 193 -8.97 22.81 77.06
N HIS A 194 -7.83 22.12 77.08
CA HIS A 194 -7.17 21.73 78.33
C HIS A 194 -6.66 22.94 79.12
N SER A 195 -6.13 23.97 78.44
CA SER A 195 -5.68 25.21 79.10
C SER A 195 -6.81 25.99 79.76
N ILE A 196 -8.01 26.01 79.15
CA ILE A 196 -9.19 26.68 79.73
C ILE A 196 -9.68 25.92 80.97
N ASN A 197 -9.71 24.59 80.92
CA ASN A 197 -10.20 23.77 82.04
C ASN A 197 -9.22 23.69 83.23
N GLY A 198 -7.91 23.83 82.99
CA GLY A 198 -6.89 23.82 84.04
C GLY A 198 -6.80 25.09 84.90
N GLY A 199 -7.46 26.19 84.50
CA GLY A 199 -7.46 27.47 85.23
C GLY A 199 -8.59 27.63 86.25
N MET A 200 -9.44 26.62 86.47
CA MET A 200 -10.59 26.66 87.39
C MET A 200 -10.39 25.86 88.69
N GLN A 201 -9.17 25.45 89.05
CA GLN A 201 -8.86 24.82 90.35
C GLN A 201 -8.11 25.77 91.28
#